data_AF-A0AAN9TG08-F1
#
_entry.id   AF-A0AAN9TG08-F1
#
_cell.length_a   1.000
_cell.length_b   1.000
_cell.length_c   1.000
_cell.angle_alpha   90.00
_cell.angle_beta   90.00
_cell.angle_gamma   90.00
#
_symmetry.space_group_name_H-M   'P 1'
#
loop_
_entity.id
_entity.type
_entity.pdbx_description
1 polymer ?
#
loop_
_entity_poly.entity_id
_entity_poly.type
_entity_poly.pdbx_seq_one_letter_code
_entity_poly.pdbx_strand_id
1 'polypeptide(L)'
;MSIFRKKILYQRQLKMLGEHKYYAEDSSLLDPSLQPYWNYVVKLLPLWMAPNLITLAGLVMNIVTTLFIMWYSPDCLSEVPSWSHLFCAFGLFIYQTLDAIDGKQARRTETSSPLGELFDHGCDSLSSIFVVMSVCIALKLGEYPRFMFFFYFCGITAFYCSHWQTYVSGTFRFGKVDVTEAQVTIIVAHVVTALFGDRVWHTKLFDLIELRIIVCVAGILGCSVMMYNVFVIILSGGSGKNGSTVAGTSVLSPGIPLLSVVVSGYVISQKSVTNVYESHPVLFILTFGVIAAKVTNKLVVAHMTKSEMELFDSSMLGAIALFLNQYFNCVLPEYALLWMALLWALYDLLYYCCRVCIEICQYLRIRLFSISPASSTKTQSVIQNNGQSKAKLQSNAVANAAWLLWAIFVASHHQMYSLVIEARKEVIRRSLSDDQCQVDLKSTLMDQQSHGVEYSTIFPAICDWLAITKSSALRDWPESAVLLPKQKKRCYFPLLT
;
A
#
# COMPACT_ATOMS: atom_id res chain seq x y z
N MET A 1 -17.00 15.53 8.45
CA MET A 1 -17.46 15.40 7.03
C MET A 1 -17.02 16.53 6.08
N SER A 2 -16.28 17.56 6.53
CA SER A 2 -15.83 18.71 5.68
C SER A 2 -14.55 18.46 4.87
N ILE A 3 -13.69 17.52 5.31
CA ILE A 3 -12.36 17.26 4.73
C ILE A 3 -12.44 16.67 3.30
N PHE A 4 -13.60 16.14 2.87
CA PHE A 4 -13.80 15.49 1.57
C PHE A 4 -14.29 16.42 0.44
N ARG A 5 -14.14 17.74 0.53
CA ARG A 5 -14.62 18.67 -0.53
C ARG A 5 -13.56 19.10 -1.54
N LYS A 6 -12.27 18.95 -1.25
CA LYS A 6 -11.22 19.37 -2.17
C LYS A 6 -11.11 18.38 -3.34
N LYS A 7 -11.31 18.86 -4.57
CA LYS A 7 -11.09 18.07 -5.78
C LYS A 7 -9.60 17.77 -5.92
N ILE A 8 -9.26 16.56 -6.32
CA ILE A 8 -7.88 16.17 -6.64
C ILE A 8 -7.61 16.39 -8.13
N LEU A 9 -8.56 15.99 -8.99
CA LEU A 9 -8.42 16.11 -10.43
C LEU A 9 -9.11 17.38 -10.95
N TYR A 10 -8.39 18.13 -11.77
CA TYR A 10 -8.95 19.27 -12.50
C TYR A 10 -9.77 18.80 -13.71
N GLN A 11 -10.71 19.62 -14.18
CA GLN A 11 -11.54 19.26 -15.32
C GLN A 11 -10.74 18.99 -16.61
N ARG A 12 -9.61 19.68 -16.79
CA ARG A 12 -8.69 19.41 -17.90
C ARG A 12 -8.13 17.99 -17.82
N GLN A 13 -7.68 17.55 -16.65
CA GLN A 13 -7.14 16.21 -16.44
C GLN A 13 -8.19 15.14 -16.71
N LEU A 14 -9.42 15.33 -16.21
CA LEU A 14 -10.54 14.40 -16.47
C LEU A 14 -10.86 14.30 -17.96
N LYS A 15 -10.83 15.42 -18.69
CA LYS A 15 -11.01 15.42 -20.15
C LYS A 15 -9.93 14.62 -20.86
N MET A 16 -8.66 14.88 -20.54
CA MET A 16 -7.53 14.15 -21.15
C MET A 16 -7.59 12.65 -20.83
N LEU A 17 -7.98 12.30 -19.61
CA LEU A 17 -8.19 10.90 -19.20
C LEU A 17 -9.28 10.20 -20.03
N GLY A 18 -10.39 10.89 -20.31
CA GLY A 18 -11.45 10.36 -21.16
C GLY A 18 -11.02 10.11 -22.61
N GLU A 19 -9.96 10.78 -23.07
CA GLU A 19 -9.35 10.62 -24.39
C GLU A 19 -8.20 9.60 -24.39
N HIS A 20 -7.80 9.08 -23.22
CA HIS A 20 -6.72 8.10 -23.09
C HIS A 20 -7.06 6.79 -23.79
N LYS A 21 -6.06 6.21 -24.45
CA LYS A 21 -6.14 4.90 -25.08
C LYS A 21 -4.96 4.07 -24.61
N TYR A 22 -5.25 2.87 -24.14
CA TYR A 22 -4.24 1.93 -23.72
C TYR A 22 -3.44 1.43 -24.92
N TYR A 23 -2.11 1.51 -24.80
CA TYR A 23 -1.17 0.93 -25.75
C TYR A 23 -0.06 0.23 -24.96
N ALA A 24 0.07 -1.08 -25.20
CA ALA A 24 1.12 -1.89 -24.62
C ALA A 24 1.77 -2.80 -25.66
N GLU A 25 3.09 -2.95 -25.56
CA GLU A 25 3.89 -3.91 -26.30
C GLU A 25 4.40 -4.96 -25.32
N ASP A 26 4.12 -6.24 -25.58
CA ASP A 26 4.52 -7.34 -24.71
C ASP A 26 5.58 -8.22 -25.38
N SER A 27 6.65 -8.51 -24.65
CA SER A 27 7.75 -9.38 -25.06
C SER A 27 8.18 -10.34 -23.94
N SER A 28 7.35 -10.52 -22.90
CA SER A 28 7.61 -11.43 -21.79
C SER A 28 7.81 -12.87 -22.29
N LEU A 29 8.71 -13.59 -21.63
CA LEU A 29 9.06 -14.97 -21.97
C LEU A 29 7.97 -15.96 -21.53
N LEU A 30 7.39 -15.75 -20.34
CA LEU A 30 6.43 -16.67 -19.75
C LEU A 30 4.99 -16.39 -20.17
N ASP A 31 4.66 -15.12 -20.47
CA ASP A 31 3.30 -14.73 -20.83
C ASP A 31 2.69 -15.59 -21.94
N PRO A 32 3.35 -15.83 -23.11
CA PRO A 32 2.80 -16.68 -24.16
C PRO A 32 2.41 -18.09 -23.70
N SER A 33 3.18 -18.66 -22.76
CA SER A 33 2.92 -20.01 -22.22
C SER A 33 1.78 -20.02 -21.21
N LEU A 34 1.55 -18.91 -20.50
CA LEU A 34 0.47 -18.76 -19.52
C LEU A 34 -0.84 -18.26 -20.16
N GLN A 35 -0.80 -17.68 -21.36
CA GLN A 35 -2.00 -17.22 -22.09
C GLN A 35 -3.13 -18.28 -22.17
N PRO A 36 -2.87 -19.56 -22.52
CA PRO A 36 -3.93 -20.58 -22.55
C PRO A 36 -4.60 -20.80 -21.19
N TYR A 37 -3.81 -20.79 -20.11
CA TYR A 37 -4.30 -20.91 -18.74
C TYR A 37 -5.17 -19.71 -18.36
N TRP A 38 -4.69 -18.47 -18.56
CA TRP A 38 -5.47 -17.27 -18.26
C TRP A 38 -6.76 -17.16 -19.09
N ASN A 39 -6.71 -17.55 -20.37
CA ASN A 39 -7.89 -17.60 -21.24
C ASN A 39 -8.91 -18.67 -20.82
N TYR A 40 -8.46 -19.72 -20.15
CA TYR A 40 -9.36 -20.70 -19.53
C TYR A 40 -9.97 -20.12 -18.23
N VAL A 41 -9.15 -19.59 -17.32
CA VAL A 41 -9.61 -19.09 -16.01
C VAL A 41 -10.60 -17.94 -16.16
N VAL A 42 -10.37 -16.99 -17.08
CA VAL A 42 -11.30 -15.86 -17.28
C VAL A 42 -12.71 -16.34 -17.65
N LYS A 43 -12.85 -17.49 -18.34
CA LYS A 43 -14.17 -18.04 -18.72
C LYS A 43 -14.96 -18.55 -17.52
N LEU A 44 -14.27 -18.94 -16.45
CA LEU A 44 -14.87 -19.40 -15.19
C LEU A 44 -15.49 -18.24 -14.39
N LEU A 45 -15.04 -17.01 -14.64
CA LEU A 45 -15.58 -15.85 -13.95
C LEU A 45 -17.01 -15.53 -14.44
N PRO A 46 -17.93 -15.18 -13.52
CA PRO A 46 -19.27 -14.79 -13.90
C PRO A 46 -19.26 -13.41 -14.56
N LEU A 47 -20.15 -13.20 -15.54
CA LEU A 47 -20.21 -11.97 -16.35
C LEU A 47 -20.61 -10.72 -15.55
N TRP A 48 -21.14 -10.86 -14.34
CA TRP A 48 -21.46 -9.72 -13.47
C TRP A 48 -20.24 -9.17 -12.71
N MET A 49 -19.17 -9.94 -12.62
CA MET A 49 -17.98 -9.60 -11.84
C MET A 49 -17.17 -8.53 -12.56
N ALA A 50 -17.05 -7.36 -11.93
CA ALA A 50 -16.31 -6.23 -12.46
C ALA A 50 -14.78 -6.49 -12.46
N PRO A 51 -14.04 -6.06 -13.50
CA PRO A 51 -12.58 -6.16 -13.57
C PRO A 51 -11.87 -5.65 -12.32
N ASN A 52 -12.17 -4.43 -11.87
CA ASN A 52 -11.52 -3.83 -10.70
C ASN A 52 -11.79 -4.60 -9.39
N LEU A 53 -12.87 -5.39 -9.31
CA LEU A 53 -13.12 -6.27 -8.16
C LEU A 53 -12.15 -7.46 -8.17
N ILE A 54 -11.80 -7.97 -9.36
CA ILE A 54 -10.83 -9.04 -9.56
C ILE A 54 -9.44 -8.55 -9.14
N THR A 55 -9.02 -7.39 -9.64
CA THR A 55 -7.76 -6.73 -9.26
C THR A 55 -7.67 -6.55 -7.74
N LEU A 56 -8.72 -6.00 -7.11
CA LEU A 56 -8.76 -5.77 -5.67
C LEU A 56 -8.70 -7.08 -4.88
N ALA A 57 -9.41 -8.12 -5.34
CA ALA A 57 -9.38 -9.43 -4.69
C ALA A 57 -7.96 -10.04 -4.75
N GLY A 58 -7.28 -9.93 -5.89
CA GLY A 58 -5.87 -10.32 -6.03
C GLY A 58 -4.97 -9.59 -5.06
N LEU A 59 -5.06 -8.25 -5.02
CA LEU A 59 -4.27 -7.42 -4.10
C LEU A 59 -4.50 -7.82 -2.64
N VAL A 60 -5.77 -7.98 -2.22
CA VAL A 60 -6.12 -8.38 -0.85
C VAL A 60 -5.51 -9.75 -0.52
N MET A 61 -5.59 -10.71 -1.43
CA MET A 61 -4.97 -12.03 -1.23
C MET A 61 -3.47 -11.90 -1.02
N ASN A 62 -2.75 -11.20 -1.90
CA ASN A 62 -1.31 -11.02 -1.77
C ASN A 62 -0.90 -10.33 -0.45
N ILE A 63 -1.61 -9.27 -0.08
CA ILE A 63 -1.37 -8.55 1.18
C ILE A 63 -1.58 -9.49 2.37
N VAL A 64 -2.73 -10.16 2.45
CA VAL A 64 -3.06 -11.03 3.58
C VAL A 64 -2.02 -12.13 3.71
N THR A 65 -1.70 -12.86 2.64
CA THR A 65 -0.75 -13.97 2.72
C THR A 65 0.67 -13.50 3.09
N THR A 66 1.08 -12.32 2.63
CA THR A 66 2.38 -11.75 2.99
C THR A 66 2.43 -11.25 4.43
N LEU A 67 1.33 -10.68 4.96
CA LEU A 67 1.25 -10.25 6.35
C LEU A 67 1.45 -11.42 7.33
N PHE A 68 1.05 -12.65 6.97
CA PHE A 68 1.31 -13.84 7.80
C PHE A 68 2.81 -14.09 7.97
N ILE A 69 3.59 -14.08 6.89
CA ILE A 69 5.04 -14.32 6.98
C ILE A 69 5.77 -13.15 7.64
N MET A 70 5.31 -11.91 7.44
CA MET A 70 5.85 -10.73 8.12
C MET A 70 5.57 -10.76 9.63
N TRP A 71 4.43 -11.30 10.05
CA TRP A 71 4.11 -11.48 11.47
C TRP A 71 5.07 -12.46 12.15
N TYR A 72 5.45 -13.54 11.46
CA TYR A 72 6.44 -14.50 11.97
C TYR A 72 7.87 -13.97 11.92
N SER A 73 8.21 -13.15 10.91
CA SER A 73 9.56 -12.65 10.69
C SER A 73 9.56 -11.14 10.40
N PRO A 74 9.28 -10.30 11.42
CA PRO A 74 9.30 -8.84 11.28
C PRO A 74 10.71 -8.25 11.13
N ASP A 75 11.73 -9.09 11.37
CA ASP A 75 13.15 -8.81 11.27
C ASP A 75 13.78 -9.37 9.97
N CYS A 76 13.03 -10.13 9.17
CA CYS A 76 13.54 -10.90 8.04
C CYS A 76 14.67 -11.88 8.42
N LEU A 77 14.69 -12.34 9.68
CA LEU A 77 15.68 -13.27 10.26
C LEU A 77 15.01 -14.51 10.86
N SER A 78 13.87 -14.28 11.52
CA SER A 78 13.16 -15.31 12.26
C SER A 78 12.65 -16.41 11.33
N GLU A 79 12.69 -17.66 11.81
CA GLU A 79 12.16 -18.82 11.08
C GLU A 79 10.65 -18.69 10.91
N VAL A 80 10.17 -18.99 9.71
CA VAL A 80 8.76 -18.94 9.34
C VAL A 80 8.26 -20.36 9.09
N PRO A 81 7.07 -20.76 9.60
CA PRO A 81 6.53 -22.08 9.36
C PRO A 81 6.36 -22.39 7.85
N SER A 82 6.71 -23.61 7.42
CA SER A 82 6.64 -24.02 6.01
C SER A 82 5.27 -23.79 5.37
N TRP A 83 4.19 -24.02 6.11
CA TRP A 83 2.83 -23.81 5.61
C TRP A 83 2.57 -22.33 5.28
N SER A 84 3.17 -21.39 6.02
CA SER A 84 3.04 -19.95 5.77
C SER A 84 3.76 -19.56 4.48
N HIS A 85 4.89 -20.19 4.15
CA HIS A 85 5.53 -20.02 2.85
C HIS A 85 4.70 -20.58 1.70
N LEU A 86 4.09 -21.77 1.86
CA LEU A 86 3.15 -22.30 0.86
C LEU A 86 1.92 -21.40 0.70
N PHE A 87 1.40 -20.86 1.80
CA PHE A 87 0.28 -19.93 1.78
C PHE A 87 0.64 -18.64 1.04
N CYS A 88 1.85 -18.11 1.25
CA CYS A 88 2.38 -16.97 0.49
C CYS A 88 2.58 -17.28 -1.00
N ALA A 89 3.15 -18.44 -1.34
CA ALA A 89 3.30 -18.89 -2.73
C ALA A 89 1.94 -19.00 -3.44
N PHE A 90 0.95 -19.59 -2.76
CA PHE A 90 -0.40 -19.72 -3.29
C PHE A 90 -1.09 -18.36 -3.43
N GLY A 91 -0.97 -17.48 -2.43
CA GLY A 91 -1.51 -16.12 -2.48
C GLY A 91 -0.94 -15.31 -3.65
N LEU A 92 0.37 -15.37 -3.86
CA LEU A 92 1.05 -14.69 -4.97
C LEU A 92 0.64 -15.28 -6.33
N PHE A 93 0.49 -16.61 -6.44
CA PHE A 93 -0.02 -17.26 -7.65
C PHE A 93 -1.45 -16.84 -7.98
N ILE A 94 -2.32 -16.75 -6.96
CA ILE A 94 -3.69 -16.25 -7.13
C ILE A 94 -3.65 -14.78 -7.56
N TYR A 95 -2.86 -13.93 -6.92
CA TYR A 95 -2.71 -12.53 -7.33
C TYR A 95 -2.29 -12.43 -8.80
N GLN A 96 -1.19 -13.07 -9.21
CA GLN A 96 -0.75 -13.10 -10.61
C GLN A 96 -1.85 -13.55 -11.57
N THR A 97 -2.59 -14.59 -11.20
CA THR A 97 -3.68 -15.11 -12.04
C THR A 97 -4.80 -14.08 -12.17
N LEU A 98 -5.21 -13.45 -11.07
CA LEU A 98 -6.31 -12.47 -11.06
C LEU A 98 -5.93 -11.18 -11.80
N ASP A 99 -4.69 -10.73 -11.61
CA ASP A 99 -4.06 -9.62 -12.33
C ASP A 99 -4.11 -9.84 -13.85
N ALA A 100 -3.57 -10.96 -14.34
CA ALA A 100 -3.53 -11.25 -15.77
C ALA A 100 -4.91 -11.42 -16.45
N ILE A 101 -5.98 -11.70 -15.69
CA ILE A 101 -7.32 -11.93 -16.23
C ILE A 101 -8.27 -10.74 -16.09
N ASP A 102 -7.94 -9.69 -15.35
CA ASP A 102 -8.86 -8.58 -15.11
C ASP A 102 -9.16 -7.80 -16.41
N GLY A 103 -8.14 -7.51 -17.23
CA GLY A 103 -8.26 -6.87 -18.53
C GLY A 103 -8.87 -7.81 -19.55
N LYS A 104 -8.66 -9.12 -19.41
CA LYS A 104 -9.35 -10.13 -20.23
C LYS A 104 -10.84 -10.15 -19.92
N GLN A 105 -11.20 -10.06 -18.65
CA GLN A 105 -12.59 -9.92 -18.22
C GLN A 105 -13.16 -8.60 -18.75
N ALA A 106 -12.45 -7.48 -18.64
CA ALA A 106 -12.89 -6.19 -19.14
C ALA A 106 -13.22 -6.21 -20.64
N ARG A 107 -12.39 -6.90 -21.45
CA ARG A 107 -12.66 -7.13 -22.87
C ARG A 107 -13.86 -8.04 -23.09
N ARG A 108 -13.97 -9.13 -22.31
CA ARG A 108 -15.07 -10.10 -22.39
C ARG A 108 -16.43 -9.49 -22.03
N THR A 109 -16.45 -8.52 -21.12
CA THR A 109 -17.68 -7.84 -20.66
C THR A 109 -17.90 -6.49 -21.33
N GLU A 110 -17.05 -6.10 -22.29
CA GLU A 110 -17.09 -4.80 -22.97
C GLU A 110 -17.05 -3.59 -22.00
N THR A 111 -16.31 -3.73 -20.90
CA THR A 111 -16.18 -2.71 -19.84
C THR A 111 -14.75 -2.16 -19.69
N SER A 112 -13.91 -2.30 -20.71
CA SER A 112 -12.58 -1.68 -20.74
C SER A 112 -12.68 -0.15 -20.58
N SER A 113 -11.88 0.42 -19.68
CA SER A 113 -11.87 1.86 -19.43
C SER A 113 -10.52 2.34 -18.91
N PRO A 114 -10.18 3.64 -19.07
CA PRO A 114 -8.98 4.22 -18.45
C PRO A 114 -8.96 4.07 -16.92
N LEU A 115 -10.12 4.01 -16.27
CA LEU A 115 -10.16 3.76 -14.83
C LEU A 115 -9.68 2.34 -14.49
N GLY A 116 -9.98 1.35 -15.33
CA GLY A 116 -9.56 -0.04 -15.09
C GLY A 116 -8.04 -0.17 -15.11
N GLU A 117 -7.40 0.35 -16.15
CA GLU A 117 -5.93 0.41 -16.27
C GLU A 117 -5.27 1.18 -15.11
N LEU A 118 -5.84 2.33 -14.72
CA LEU A 118 -5.33 3.10 -13.58
C LEU A 118 -5.46 2.32 -12.26
N PHE A 119 -6.57 1.60 -12.08
CA PHE A 119 -6.83 0.82 -10.87
C PHE A 119 -5.90 -0.37 -10.77
N ASP A 120 -5.66 -1.06 -11.89
CA ASP A 120 -4.73 -2.18 -12.05
C ASP A 120 -3.30 -1.78 -11.66
N HIS A 121 -2.69 -0.86 -12.40
CA HIS A 121 -1.34 -0.36 -12.10
C HIS A 121 -1.21 0.29 -10.71
N GLY A 122 -2.31 0.89 -10.22
CA GLY A 122 -2.38 1.43 -8.87
C GLY A 122 -2.35 0.36 -7.78
N CYS A 123 -2.90 -0.81 -8.05
CA CYS A 123 -2.83 -1.99 -7.18
C CYS A 123 -1.47 -2.69 -7.30
N ASP A 124 -0.89 -2.76 -8.49
CA ASP A 124 0.44 -3.33 -8.73
C ASP A 124 1.53 -2.61 -7.94
N SER A 125 1.48 -1.28 -7.90
CA SER A 125 2.44 -0.49 -7.13
C SER A 125 2.41 -0.84 -5.65
N LEU A 126 1.21 -1.05 -5.09
CA LEU A 126 1.02 -1.51 -3.71
C LEU A 126 1.45 -2.95 -3.51
N SER A 127 1.08 -3.82 -4.45
CA SER A 127 1.41 -5.25 -4.43
C SER A 127 2.92 -5.48 -4.41
N SER A 128 3.67 -4.69 -5.18
CA SER A 128 5.13 -4.77 -5.29
C SER A 128 5.84 -4.69 -3.93
N ILE A 129 5.31 -3.89 -2.99
CA ILE A 129 5.82 -3.78 -1.62
C ILE A 129 5.85 -5.16 -0.95
N PHE A 130 4.73 -5.87 -1.03
CA PHE A 130 4.53 -7.15 -0.38
C PHE A 130 5.29 -8.27 -1.10
N VAL A 131 5.28 -8.28 -2.44
CA VAL A 131 6.01 -9.27 -3.24
C VAL A 131 7.53 -9.20 -2.98
N VAL A 132 8.12 -8.01 -2.97
CA VAL A 132 9.56 -7.87 -2.73
C VAL A 132 9.90 -8.14 -1.25
N MET A 133 9.02 -7.76 -0.32
CA MET A 133 9.19 -8.10 1.10
C MET A 133 9.13 -9.62 1.34
N SER A 134 8.22 -10.33 0.66
CA SER A 134 8.02 -11.77 0.87
C SER A 134 9.28 -12.57 0.54
N VAL A 135 9.97 -12.21 -0.55
CA VAL A 135 11.23 -12.86 -0.93
C VAL A 135 12.38 -12.47 0.00
N CYS A 136 12.43 -11.23 0.51
CA CYS A 136 13.41 -10.85 1.54
C CYS A 136 13.30 -11.72 2.80
N ILE A 137 12.06 -12.04 3.22
CA ILE A 137 11.79 -12.94 4.35
C ILE A 137 12.18 -14.38 4.01
N ALA A 138 11.78 -14.89 2.84
CA ALA A 138 12.08 -16.25 2.42
C ALA A 138 13.59 -16.54 2.37
N LEU A 139 14.37 -15.56 1.92
CA LEU A 139 15.83 -15.66 1.79
C LEU A 139 16.60 -15.24 3.05
N LYS A 140 15.91 -14.88 4.14
CA LYS A 140 16.49 -14.36 5.39
C LYS A 140 17.47 -13.21 5.18
N LEU A 141 17.08 -12.23 4.36
CA LEU A 141 17.96 -11.09 4.03
C LEU A 141 18.17 -10.11 5.19
N GLY A 142 17.46 -10.28 6.32
CA GLY A 142 17.75 -9.53 7.53
C GLY A 142 19.19 -9.74 8.04
N GLU A 143 19.87 -10.81 7.63
CA GLU A 143 21.29 -11.05 7.95
C GLU A 143 22.22 -10.07 7.24
N TYR A 144 21.73 -9.45 6.16
CA TYR A 144 22.45 -8.44 5.39
C TYR A 144 21.59 -7.17 5.22
N PRO A 145 21.31 -6.39 6.28
CA PRO A 145 20.36 -5.28 6.23
C PRO A 145 20.64 -4.28 5.10
N ARG A 146 21.90 -3.89 4.88
CA ARG A 146 22.25 -2.96 3.80
C ARG A 146 22.01 -3.54 2.40
N PHE A 147 22.27 -4.84 2.23
CA PHE A 147 22.03 -5.53 0.97
C PHE A 147 20.53 -5.72 0.74
N MET A 148 19.77 -6.05 1.78
CA MET A 148 18.32 -6.10 1.74
C MET A 148 17.71 -4.76 1.35
N PHE A 149 18.19 -3.65 1.92
CA PHE A 149 17.78 -2.30 1.56
C PHE A 149 17.96 -2.08 0.05
N PHE A 150 19.18 -2.32 -0.45
CA PHE A 150 19.50 -2.13 -1.85
C PHE A 150 18.65 -3.02 -2.76
N PHE A 151 18.54 -4.32 -2.45
CA PHE A 151 17.75 -5.29 -3.19
C PHE A 151 16.27 -4.87 -3.26
N TYR A 152 15.70 -4.50 -2.12
CA TYR A 152 14.29 -4.07 -2.04
C TYR A 152 14.04 -2.82 -2.89
N PHE A 153 14.82 -1.76 -2.69
CA PHE A 153 14.63 -0.51 -3.42
C PHE A 153 15.00 -0.63 -4.90
N CYS A 154 15.87 -1.57 -5.29
CA CYS A 154 16.11 -1.91 -6.70
C CYS A 154 14.82 -2.40 -7.37
N GLY A 155 14.09 -3.31 -6.73
CA GLY A 155 12.80 -3.81 -7.22
C GLY A 155 11.73 -2.72 -7.34
N ILE A 156 11.57 -1.89 -6.30
CA ILE A 156 10.61 -0.76 -6.32
C ILE A 156 10.97 0.27 -7.38
N THR A 157 12.26 0.60 -7.52
CA THR A 157 12.77 1.53 -8.54
C THR A 157 12.54 0.98 -9.95
N ALA A 158 12.79 -0.31 -10.16
CA ALA A 158 12.54 -0.99 -11.42
C ALA A 158 11.06 -0.83 -11.84
N PHE A 159 10.11 -1.14 -10.96
CA PHE A 159 8.67 -0.99 -11.25
C PHE A 159 8.27 0.47 -11.56
N TYR A 160 8.80 1.44 -10.79
CA TYR A 160 8.58 2.86 -11.06
C TYR A 160 9.14 3.28 -12.42
N CYS A 161 10.33 2.80 -12.79
CA CYS A 161 10.97 3.12 -14.06
C CYS A 161 10.13 2.67 -15.27
N SER A 162 9.45 1.52 -15.22
CA SER A 162 8.53 1.10 -16.29
C SER A 162 7.38 2.09 -16.49
N HIS A 163 6.86 2.66 -15.41
CA HIS A 163 5.84 3.72 -15.47
C HIS A 163 6.41 5.06 -15.94
N TRP A 164 7.65 5.37 -15.56
CA TRP A 164 8.37 6.54 -16.06
C TRP A 164 8.59 6.44 -17.57
N GLN A 165 9.04 5.30 -18.08
CA GLN A 165 9.13 5.05 -19.51
C GLN A 165 7.79 5.33 -20.21
N THR A 166 6.69 4.86 -19.63
CA THR A 166 5.34 5.04 -20.18
C THR A 166 4.92 6.52 -20.18
N TYR A 167 5.23 7.26 -19.12
CA TYR A 167 5.05 8.71 -19.05
C TYR A 167 5.87 9.49 -20.10
N VAL A 168 7.04 8.97 -20.49
CA VAL A 168 7.90 9.59 -21.51
C VAL A 168 7.45 9.23 -22.93
N SER A 169 7.26 7.94 -23.20
CA SER A 169 7.04 7.38 -24.54
C SER A 169 5.57 7.29 -24.95
N GLY A 170 4.64 7.33 -24.00
CA GLY A 170 3.21 7.15 -24.25
C GLY A 170 2.76 5.69 -24.40
N THR A 171 3.68 4.72 -24.33
CA THR A 171 3.40 3.29 -24.55
C THR A 171 4.03 2.47 -23.42
N PHE A 172 3.26 1.55 -22.85
CA PHE A 172 3.77 0.60 -21.86
C PHE A 172 4.51 -0.53 -22.59
N ARG A 173 5.74 -0.87 -22.19
CA ARG A 173 6.52 -1.92 -22.86
C ARG A 173 7.03 -2.92 -21.84
N PHE A 174 6.64 -4.17 -22.01
CA PHE A 174 7.15 -5.27 -21.21
C PHE A 174 8.44 -5.81 -21.80
N GLY A 175 9.44 -6.02 -20.95
CA GLY A 175 10.69 -6.65 -21.28
C GLY A 175 10.55 -8.17 -21.40
N LYS A 176 11.66 -8.84 -21.75
CA LYS A 176 11.71 -10.32 -21.77
C LYS A 176 11.66 -10.92 -20.37
N VAL A 177 12.32 -10.28 -19.41
CA VAL A 177 12.25 -10.61 -18.00
C VAL A 177 11.58 -9.43 -17.33
N ASP A 178 10.34 -9.63 -16.91
CA ASP A 178 9.50 -8.58 -16.34
C ASP A 178 8.73 -9.13 -15.13
N VAL A 179 7.64 -8.47 -14.75
CA VAL A 179 6.83 -8.80 -13.56
C VAL A 179 6.44 -10.28 -13.49
N THR A 180 6.01 -10.90 -14.60
CA THR A 180 5.60 -12.31 -14.62
C THR A 180 6.74 -13.25 -14.22
N GLU A 181 7.91 -13.12 -14.85
CA GLU A 181 9.10 -13.93 -14.53
C GLU A 181 9.55 -13.73 -13.08
N ALA A 182 9.54 -12.49 -12.60
CA ALA A 182 9.90 -12.16 -11.22
C ALA A 182 8.94 -12.83 -10.22
N GLN A 183 7.63 -12.70 -10.43
CA GLN A 183 6.62 -13.32 -9.57
C GLN A 183 6.71 -14.85 -9.58
N VAL A 184 6.87 -15.49 -10.74
CA VAL A 184 7.06 -16.96 -10.82
C VAL A 184 8.31 -17.39 -10.06
N THR A 185 9.41 -16.64 -10.18
CA THR A 185 10.65 -16.91 -9.44
C THR A 185 10.43 -16.83 -7.93
N ILE A 186 9.68 -15.85 -7.46
CA ILE A 186 9.36 -15.67 -6.03
C ILE A 186 8.40 -16.77 -5.53
N ILE A 187 7.42 -17.19 -6.33
CA ILE A 187 6.56 -18.34 -6.04
C ILE A 187 7.41 -19.60 -5.85
N VAL A 188 8.33 -19.87 -6.78
CA VAL A 188 9.26 -21.00 -6.70
C VAL A 188 10.15 -20.90 -5.46
N ALA A 189 10.68 -19.71 -5.15
CA ALA A 189 11.49 -19.52 -3.95
C ALA A 189 10.70 -19.86 -2.67
N HIS A 190 9.44 -19.44 -2.57
CA HIS A 190 8.60 -19.81 -1.43
C HIS A 190 8.29 -21.31 -1.37
N VAL A 191 8.02 -21.97 -2.50
CA VAL A 191 7.82 -23.42 -2.54
C VAL A 191 9.07 -24.17 -2.10
N VAL A 192 10.25 -23.77 -2.59
CA VAL A 192 11.55 -24.34 -2.19
C VAL A 192 11.77 -24.15 -0.68
N THR A 193 11.52 -22.94 -0.17
CA THR A 193 11.65 -22.64 1.27
C THR A 193 10.71 -23.50 2.10
N ALA A 194 9.48 -23.73 1.64
CA ALA A 194 8.52 -24.56 2.37
C ALA A 194 8.93 -26.04 2.42
N LEU A 195 9.44 -26.58 1.30
CA LEU A 195 9.78 -28.00 1.18
C LEU A 195 11.09 -28.36 1.87
N PHE A 196 12.09 -27.49 1.81
CA PHE A 196 13.45 -27.78 2.28
C PHE A 196 13.85 -26.98 3.53
N GLY A 197 12.99 -26.06 3.98
CA GLY A 197 13.30 -25.09 5.02
C GLY A 197 14.12 -23.92 4.49
N ASP A 198 14.21 -22.86 5.27
CA ASP A 198 15.00 -21.65 5.01
C ASP A 198 16.51 -21.92 4.90
N ARG A 199 17.00 -22.95 5.58
CA ARG A 199 18.42 -23.36 5.57
C ARG A 199 18.96 -23.68 4.17
N VAL A 200 18.09 -24.07 3.23
CA VAL A 200 18.48 -24.32 1.84
C VAL A 200 19.22 -23.13 1.24
N TRP A 201 18.83 -21.91 1.60
CA TRP A 201 19.37 -20.67 1.07
C TRP A 201 20.78 -20.34 1.57
N HIS A 202 21.18 -20.92 2.70
CA HIS A 202 22.53 -20.81 3.27
C HIS A 202 23.51 -21.80 2.63
N THR A 203 23.01 -22.73 1.81
CA THR A 203 23.86 -23.69 1.10
C THR A 203 24.80 -22.93 0.17
N LYS A 204 26.11 -23.20 0.31
CA LYS A 204 27.14 -22.59 -0.53
C LYS A 204 27.31 -23.38 -1.82
N LEU A 205 27.34 -22.67 -2.94
CA LEU A 205 27.76 -23.21 -4.23
C LEU A 205 29.27 -23.03 -4.37
N PHE A 206 29.98 -24.12 -4.66
CA PHE A 206 31.45 -24.18 -4.74
C PHE A 206 32.17 -23.67 -3.48
N ASP A 207 31.55 -23.79 -2.30
CA ASP A 207 32.04 -23.26 -1.01
C ASP A 207 32.31 -21.73 -0.97
N LEU A 208 31.87 -21.00 -2.00
CA LEU A 208 32.17 -19.57 -2.17
C LEU A 208 30.96 -18.68 -1.86
N ILE A 209 29.82 -18.93 -2.51
CA ILE A 209 28.67 -18.02 -2.50
C ILE A 209 27.41 -18.78 -2.08
N GLU A 210 26.65 -18.22 -1.15
CA GLU A 210 25.38 -18.77 -0.70
C GLU A 210 24.28 -18.64 -1.76
N LEU A 211 23.39 -19.63 -1.84
CA LEU A 211 22.32 -19.67 -2.83
C LEU A 211 21.42 -18.42 -2.79
N ARG A 212 21.10 -17.87 -1.60
CA ARG A 212 20.35 -16.61 -1.49
C ARG A 212 21.02 -15.44 -2.20
N ILE A 213 22.34 -15.32 -2.13
CA ILE A 213 23.08 -14.23 -2.75
C ILE A 213 23.04 -14.39 -4.27
N ILE A 214 23.14 -15.62 -4.78
CA ILE A 214 23.00 -15.90 -6.21
C ILE A 214 21.63 -15.48 -6.72
N VAL A 215 20.55 -15.85 -6.01
CA VAL A 215 19.17 -15.45 -6.36
C VAL A 215 19.02 -13.92 -6.34
N CYS A 216 19.53 -13.26 -5.31
CA CYS A 216 19.44 -11.80 -5.21
C CYS A 216 20.24 -11.09 -6.30
N VAL A 217 21.45 -11.55 -6.62
CA VAL A 217 22.28 -11.00 -7.69
C VAL A 217 21.62 -11.21 -9.05
N ALA A 218 21.02 -12.38 -9.29
CA ALA A 218 20.25 -12.63 -10.51
C ALA A 218 19.05 -11.68 -10.63
N GLY A 219 18.32 -11.46 -9.53
CA GLY A 219 17.23 -10.48 -9.47
C GLY A 219 17.71 -9.05 -9.75
N ILE A 220 18.78 -8.60 -9.10
CA ILE A 220 19.39 -7.27 -9.33
C ILE A 220 19.85 -7.11 -10.78
N LEU A 221 20.45 -8.15 -11.36
CA LEU A 221 20.89 -8.14 -12.75
C LEU A 221 19.69 -8.02 -13.69
N GLY A 222 18.61 -8.78 -13.45
CA GLY A 222 17.35 -8.66 -14.18
C GLY A 222 16.78 -7.24 -14.12
N CYS A 223 16.65 -6.67 -12.91
CA CYS A 223 16.22 -5.29 -12.72
C CYS A 223 17.13 -4.29 -13.44
N SER A 224 18.44 -4.51 -13.42
CA SER A 224 19.42 -3.62 -14.05
C SER A 224 19.34 -3.66 -15.57
N VAL A 225 19.15 -4.84 -16.17
CA VAL A 225 18.91 -4.98 -17.62
C VAL A 225 17.60 -4.30 -18.01
N MET A 226 16.53 -4.49 -17.22
CA MET A 226 15.24 -3.84 -17.44
C MET A 226 15.37 -2.31 -17.37
N MET A 227 15.99 -1.80 -16.31
CA MET A 227 16.23 -0.35 -16.14
C MET A 227 17.10 0.20 -17.27
N TYR A 228 18.15 -0.49 -17.70
CA TYR A 228 18.98 -0.07 -18.83
C TYR A 228 18.12 0.14 -20.09
N ASN A 229 17.28 -0.83 -20.44
CA ASN A 229 16.39 -0.74 -21.60
C ASN A 229 15.40 0.43 -21.48
N VAL A 230 14.82 0.62 -20.29
CA VAL A 230 13.94 1.75 -19.97
C VAL A 230 14.67 3.09 -20.14
N PHE A 231 15.89 3.23 -19.61
CA PHE A 231 16.65 4.48 -19.68
C PHE A 231 17.12 4.80 -21.10
N VAL A 232 17.44 3.78 -21.92
CA VAL A 232 17.71 3.99 -23.36
C VAL A 232 16.50 4.65 -24.02
N ILE A 233 15.28 4.20 -23.73
CA ILE A 233 14.05 4.81 -24.26
C ILE A 233 13.86 6.23 -23.71
N ILE A 234 13.98 6.43 -22.40
CA ILE A 234 13.80 7.75 -21.76
C ILE A 234 14.76 8.79 -22.35
N LEU A 235 16.02 8.42 -22.57
CA LEU A 235 17.07 9.31 -23.09
C LEU A 235 17.00 9.51 -24.61
N SER A 236 16.30 8.64 -25.34
CA SER A 236 16.06 8.81 -26.78
C SER A 236 15.06 9.92 -27.13
N GLY A 237 14.35 10.45 -26.12
CA GLY A 237 13.33 11.48 -26.28
C GLY A 237 11.91 10.94 -26.13
N GLY A 238 11.01 11.75 -25.57
CA GLY A 238 9.62 11.40 -25.35
C GLY A 238 8.68 11.76 -26.49
N SER A 239 7.41 11.35 -26.37
CA SER A 239 6.36 11.58 -27.35
C SER A 239 5.76 13.00 -27.34
N GLY A 240 6.22 13.86 -26.43
CA GLY A 240 5.78 15.24 -26.28
C GLY A 240 6.46 16.20 -27.26
N LYS A 241 6.06 17.47 -27.17
CA LYS A 241 6.67 18.54 -27.99
C LYS A 241 8.18 18.61 -27.73
N ASN A 242 8.99 18.73 -28.78
CA ASN A 242 10.45 18.79 -28.68
C ASN A 242 11.10 17.60 -27.95
N GLY A 243 10.50 16.40 -28.03
CA GLY A 243 11.03 15.20 -27.36
C GLY A 243 10.83 15.19 -25.85
N SER A 244 9.88 15.99 -25.34
CA SER A 244 9.49 16.01 -23.92
C SER A 244 8.55 14.85 -23.56
N THR A 245 8.21 14.72 -22.28
CA THR A 245 7.20 13.76 -21.77
C THR A 245 5.81 13.99 -22.38
N VAL A 246 4.85 13.07 -22.15
CA VAL A 246 3.45 13.24 -22.60
C VAL A 246 2.79 14.53 -22.08
N ALA A 247 3.28 15.08 -20.97
CA ALA A 247 2.79 16.33 -20.37
C ALA A 247 3.54 17.58 -20.83
N GLY A 248 4.58 17.46 -21.66
CA GLY A 248 5.41 18.59 -22.08
C GLY A 248 6.55 18.96 -21.12
N THR A 249 6.80 18.14 -20.09
CA THR A 249 7.86 18.34 -19.10
C THR A 249 9.15 17.59 -19.47
N SER A 250 10.27 17.92 -18.81
CA SER A 250 11.54 17.20 -18.98
C SER A 250 11.38 15.69 -18.78
N VAL A 251 11.99 14.90 -19.66
CA VAL A 251 12.04 13.43 -19.55
C VAL A 251 12.71 12.96 -18.26
N LEU A 252 13.50 13.80 -17.59
CA LEU A 252 14.15 13.50 -16.31
C LEU A 252 13.33 13.92 -15.08
N SER A 253 12.25 14.68 -15.25
CA SER A 253 11.46 15.21 -14.13
C SER A 253 10.88 14.13 -13.21
N PRO A 254 10.46 12.94 -13.69
CA PRO A 254 9.97 11.90 -12.78
C PRO A 254 11.05 11.29 -11.89
N GLY A 255 12.33 11.54 -12.16
CA GLY A 255 13.43 11.14 -11.28
C GLY A 255 13.42 11.89 -9.95
N ILE A 256 12.89 13.11 -9.87
CA ILE A 256 12.96 13.92 -8.64
C ILE A 256 12.13 13.29 -7.51
N PRO A 257 10.83 12.94 -7.68
CA PRO A 257 10.06 12.29 -6.61
C PRO A 257 10.56 10.88 -6.28
N LEU A 258 11.11 10.15 -7.25
CA LEU A 258 11.73 8.84 -6.98
C LEU A 258 12.95 8.98 -6.08
N LEU A 259 13.87 9.88 -6.44
CA LEU A 259 15.08 10.14 -5.68
C LEU A 259 14.76 10.70 -4.29
N SER A 260 13.71 11.53 -4.15
CA SER A 260 13.32 12.03 -2.84
C SER A 260 12.93 10.91 -1.88
N VAL A 261 12.21 9.88 -2.35
CA VAL A 261 11.86 8.70 -1.54
C VAL A 261 13.09 7.84 -1.24
N VAL A 262 13.86 7.45 -2.26
CA VAL A 262 14.98 6.51 -2.11
C VAL A 262 16.13 7.13 -1.29
N VAL A 263 16.51 8.38 -1.60
CA VAL A 263 17.59 9.07 -0.90
C VAL A 263 17.20 9.39 0.53
N SER A 264 15.96 9.84 0.79
CA SER A 264 15.53 10.08 2.17
C SER A 264 15.50 8.80 2.98
N GLY A 265 14.97 7.70 2.43
CA GLY A 265 15.01 6.39 3.06
C GLY A 265 16.43 5.93 3.37
N TYR A 266 17.36 6.11 2.44
CA TYR A 266 18.76 5.76 2.65
C TYR A 266 19.39 6.62 3.75
N VAL A 267 19.26 7.95 3.68
CA VAL A 267 19.82 8.86 4.69
C VAL A 267 19.27 8.56 6.08
N ILE A 268 17.96 8.34 6.20
CA ILE A 268 17.30 8.03 7.47
C ILE A 268 17.78 6.68 8.02
N SER A 269 17.98 5.67 7.15
CA SER A 269 18.56 4.39 7.58
C SER A 269 19.99 4.54 8.13
N GLN A 270 20.83 5.36 7.49
CA GLN A 270 22.24 5.50 7.87
C GLN A 270 22.49 6.43 9.05
N LYS A 271 21.61 7.41 9.28
CA LYS A 271 21.76 8.44 10.33
C LYS A 271 21.01 8.10 11.62
N SER A 272 20.23 7.02 11.64
CA SER A 272 19.48 6.61 12.82
C SER A 272 20.42 6.24 13.96
N VAL A 273 20.29 6.91 15.10
CA VAL A 273 21.08 6.60 16.31
C VAL A 273 20.60 5.29 16.94
N THR A 274 19.31 4.98 16.80
CA THR A 274 18.71 3.75 17.33
C THR A 274 18.79 2.57 16.36
N ASN A 275 19.42 2.73 15.18
CA ASN A 275 19.43 1.74 14.10
C ASN A 275 18.00 1.24 13.82
N VAL A 276 17.07 2.18 13.61
CA VAL A 276 15.63 1.89 13.49
C VAL A 276 15.33 0.97 12.30
N TYR A 277 16.12 1.07 11.23
CA TYR A 277 16.00 0.20 10.06
C TYR A 277 16.43 -1.23 10.39
N GLU A 278 17.61 -1.40 11.00
CA GLU A 278 18.14 -2.72 11.35
C GLU A 278 17.30 -3.42 12.42
N SER A 279 16.74 -2.65 13.36
CA SER A 279 15.90 -3.17 14.45
C SER A 279 14.47 -3.50 13.99
N HIS A 280 13.94 -2.75 13.03
CA HIS A 280 12.56 -2.88 12.55
C HIS A 280 12.47 -2.79 11.01
N PRO A 281 13.15 -3.70 10.28
CA PRO A 281 13.34 -3.56 8.83
C PRO A 281 12.02 -3.66 8.05
N VAL A 282 11.13 -4.57 8.43
CA VAL A 282 9.82 -4.72 7.76
C VAL A 282 8.99 -3.45 7.90
N LEU A 283 8.92 -2.86 9.09
CA LEU A 283 8.18 -1.62 9.35
C LEU A 283 8.76 -0.45 8.54
N PHE A 284 10.09 -0.33 8.54
CA PHE A 284 10.78 0.72 7.80
C PHE A 284 10.51 0.62 6.30
N ILE A 285 10.71 -0.57 5.74
CA ILE A 285 10.51 -0.84 4.32
C ILE A 285 9.06 -0.65 3.92
N LEU A 286 8.09 -1.10 4.72
CA LEU A 286 6.67 -0.82 4.48
C LEU A 286 6.40 0.68 4.40
N THR A 287 6.98 1.47 5.32
CA THR A 287 6.77 2.92 5.36
C THR A 287 7.20 3.58 4.05
N PHE A 288 8.45 3.35 3.63
CA PHE A 288 8.96 3.94 2.39
C PHE A 288 8.39 3.28 1.13
N GLY A 289 7.99 2.00 1.21
CA GLY A 289 7.28 1.30 0.16
C GLY A 289 5.91 1.92 -0.13
N VAL A 290 5.12 2.22 0.90
CA VAL A 290 3.80 2.87 0.75
C VAL A 290 3.94 4.26 0.14
N ILE A 291 4.95 5.02 0.56
CA ILE A 291 5.28 6.31 -0.04
C ILE A 291 5.64 6.13 -1.52
N ALA A 292 6.53 5.18 -1.85
CA ALA A 292 6.91 4.91 -3.24
C ALA A 292 5.72 4.48 -4.11
N ALA A 293 4.82 3.64 -3.59
CA ALA A 293 3.58 3.25 -4.26
C ALA A 293 2.69 4.46 -4.53
N LYS A 294 2.55 5.40 -3.58
CA LYS A 294 1.80 6.63 -3.81
C LYS A 294 2.42 7.52 -4.89
N VAL A 295 3.74 7.69 -4.88
CA VAL A 295 4.45 8.43 -5.91
C VAL A 295 4.27 7.78 -7.28
N THR A 296 4.31 6.44 -7.35
CA THR A 296 4.02 5.67 -8.57
C THR A 296 2.58 5.90 -9.05
N ASN A 297 1.59 5.88 -8.15
CA ASN A 297 0.19 6.12 -8.50
C ASN A 297 -0.03 7.53 -9.06
N LYS A 298 0.67 8.53 -8.53
CA LYS A 298 0.64 9.89 -9.10
C LYS A 298 1.26 9.94 -10.48
N LEU A 299 2.32 9.17 -10.75
CA LEU A 299 2.94 9.08 -12.07
C LEU A 299 2.00 8.42 -13.09
N VAL A 300 1.31 7.34 -12.72
CA VAL A 300 0.27 6.70 -13.55
C VAL A 300 -0.82 7.70 -13.90
N VAL A 301 -1.36 8.41 -12.90
CA VAL A 301 -2.39 9.43 -13.10
C VAL A 301 -1.88 10.56 -14.00
N ALA A 302 -0.65 11.03 -13.79
CA ALA A 302 -0.01 12.08 -14.59
C ALA A 302 0.13 11.66 -16.06
N HIS A 303 0.51 10.41 -16.32
CA HIS A 303 0.58 9.84 -17.66
C HIS A 303 -0.78 9.86 -18.35
N MET A 304 -1.79 9.24 -17.74
CA MET A 304 -3.10 9.06 -18.39
C MET A 304 -3.87 10.39 -18.53
N THR A 305 -3.60 11.36 -17.66
CA THR A 305 -4.19 12.72 -17.74
C THR A 305 -3.33 13.70 -18.53
N LYS A 306 -2.15 13.28 -19.02
CA LYS A 306 -1.14 14.12 -19.68
C LYS A 306 -0.84 15.41 -18.90
N SER A 307 -0.69 15.28 -17.59
CA SER A 307 -0.41 16.40 -16.69
C SER A 307 0.97 16.29 -16.07
N GLU A 308 1.52 17.42 -15.66
CA GLU A 308 2.77 17.46 -14.92
C GLU A 308 2.63 16.75 -13.57
N MET A 309 3.71 16.14 -13.11
CA MET A 309 3.75 15.52 -11.80
C MET A 309 4.22 16.52 -10.75
N GLU A 310 3.50 16.60 -9.63
CA GLU A 310 3.92 17.41 -8.47
C GLU A 310 5.21 16.83 -7.86
N LEU A 311 6.21 17.69 -7.65
CA LEU A 311 7.51 17.29 -7.12
C LEU A 311 7.47 16.87 -5.65
N PHE A 312 6.61 17.53 -4.87
CA PHE A 312 6.41 17.24 -3.46
C PHE A 312 5.11 16.45 -3.27
N ASP A 313 5.13 15.47 -2.38
CA ASP A 313 3.95 14.72 -2.00
C ASP A 313 3.77 14.68 -0.49
N SER A 314 2.53 14.82 -0.03
CA SER A 314 2.17 14.84 1.39
C SER A 314 2.55 13.56 2.12
N SER A 315 2.70 12.42 1.45
CA SER A 315 3.13 11.17 2.10
C SER A 315 4.57 11.27 2.64
N MET A 316 5.37 12.21 2.13
CA MET A 316 6.74 12.46 2.58
C MET A 316 6.85 13.19 3.91
N LEU A 317 5.74 13.69 4.46
CA LEU A 317 5.76 14.39 5.77
C LEU A 317 6.31 13.51 6.90
N GLY A 318 6.01 12.20 6.88
CA GLY A 318 6.56 11.25 7.85
C GLY A 318 8.07 11.10 7.74
N ALA A 319 8.60 11.00 6.52
CA ALA A 319 10.04 10.94 6.27
C ALA A 319 10.74 12.25 6.66
N ILE A 320 10.13 13.40 6.38
CA ILE A 320 10.64 14.71 6.80
C ILE A 320 10.70 14.80 8.32
N ALA A 321 9.65 14.35 9.01
CA ALA A 321 9.65 14.33 10.48
C ALA A 321 10.75 13.43 11.04
N LEU A 322 10.96 12.23 10.46
CA LEU A 322 12.07 11.33 10.83
C LEU A 322 13.43 11.99 10.61
N PHE A 323 13.65 12.61 9.45
CA PHE A 323 14.89 13.30 9.12
C PHE A 323 15.17 14.47 10.09
N LEU A 324 14.16 15.31 10.35
CA LEU A 324 14.28 16.42 11.31
C LEU A 324 14.54 15.90 12.73
N ASN A 325 13.87 14.83 13.14
CA ASN A 325 14.10 14.23 14.45
C ASN A 325 15.55 13.76 14.60
N GLN A 326 16.12 13.12 13.57
CA GLN A 326 17.53 12.72 13.56
C GLN A 326 18.48 13.91 13.58
N TYR A 327 18.15 14.99 12.87
CA TYR A 327 18.92 16.24 12.88
C TYR A 327 18.99 16.87 14.29
N PHE A 328 17.89 16.79 15.05
CA PHE A 328 17.81 17.29 16.43
C PHE A 328 18.16 16.22 17.48
N ASN A 329 19.04 15.27 17.18
CA ASN A 329 19.53 14.24 18.11
C ASN A 329 18.42 13.33 18.68
N CYS A 330 17.41 13.01 17.88
CA CYS A 330 16.33 12.06 18.21
C CYS A 330 15.54 12.41 19.48
N VAL A 331 15.04 13.65 19.58
CA VAL A 331 14.19 14.10 20.71
C VAL A 331 12.97 13.19 20.91
N LEU A 332 12.37 12.75 19.80
CA LEU A 332 11.25 11.81 19.79
C LEU A 332 11.76 10.37 19.55
N PRO A 333 11.10 9.36 20.15
CA PRO A 333 11.42 7.96 19.87
C PRO A 333 11.23 7.62 18.38
N GLU A 334 12.32 7.25 17.69
CA GLU A 334 12.31 6.99 16.24
C GLU A 334 11.31 5.90 15.85
N TYR A 335 11.19 4.84 16.66
CA TYR A 335 10.26 3.75 16.42
C TYR A 335 8.78 4.19 16.44
N ALA A 336 8.39 5.03 17.40
CA ALA A 336 7.03 5.58 17.45
C ALA A 336 6.78 6.52 16.26
N LEU A 337 7.78 7.33 15.90
CA LEU A 337 7.71 8.24 14.76
C LEU A 337 7.59 7.48 13.43
N LEU A 338 8.25 6.34 13.30
CA LEU A 338 8.15 5.47 12.13
C LEU A 338 6.74 4.88 11.97
N TRP A 339 6.11 4.41 13.05
CA TRP A 339 4.70 3.99 13.02
C TRP A 339 3.77 5.13 12.61
N MET A 340 3.97 6.34 13.16
CA MET A 340 3.18 7.51 12.76
C MET A 340 3.37 7.85 11.28
N ALA A 341 4.61 7.75 10.77
CA ALA A 341 4.91 7.96 9.36
C ALA A 341 4.21 6.93 8.47
N LEU A 342 4.20 5.65 8.85
CA LEU A 342 3.48 4.60 8.12
C LEU A 342 1.97 4.86 8.10
N LEU A 343 1.37 5.14 9.25
CA LEU A 343 -0.07 5.41 9.36
C LEU A 343 -0.48 6.63 8.52
N TRP A 344 0.35 7.67 8.53
CA TRP A 344 0.13 8.84 7.68
C TRP A 344 0.23 8.49 6.20
N ALA A 345 1.29 7.80 5.77
CA ALA A 345 1.48 7.40 4.38
C ALA A 345 0.34 6.50 3.87
N LEU A 346 -0.12 5.55 4.69
CA LEU A 346 -1.26 4.69 4.39
C LEU A 346 -2.56 5.48 4.25
N TYR A 347 -2.85 6.36 5.22
CA TYR A 347 -4.03 7.21 5.17
C TYR A 347 -4.04 8.07 3.90
N ASP A 348 -2.91 8.71 3.61
CA ASP A 348 -2.77 9.64 2.49
C ASP A 348 -2.85 8.93 1.13
N LEU A 349 -2.26 7.75 1.00
CA LEU A 349 -2.40 6.89 -0.19
C LEU A 349 -3.84 6.43 -0.39
N LEU A 350 -4.48 5.88 0.65
CA LEU A 350 -5.86 5.39 0.57
C LEU A 350 -6.82 6.54 0.24
N TYR A 351 -6.64 7.69 0.90
CA TYR A 351 -7.41 8.88 0.61
C TYR A 351 -7.25 9.29 -0.87
N TYR A 352 -6.01 9.37 -1.36
CA TYR A 352 -5.72 9.70 -2.76
C TYR A 352 -6.40 8.74 -3.74
N CYS A 353 -6.19 7.43 -3.60
CA CYS A 353 -6.75 6.40 -4.47
C CYS A 353 -8.29 6.42 -4.47
N CYS A 354 -8.92 6.50 -3.29
CA CYS A 354 -10.38 6.57 -3.17
C CYS A 354 -10.93 7.78 -3.94
N ARG A 355 -10.32 8.95 -3.73
CA ARG A 355 -10.77 10.21 -4.32
C ARG A 355 -10.61 10.23 -5.83
N VAL A 356 -9.45 9.82 -6.34
CA VAL A 356 -9.19 9.70 -7.78
C VAL A 356 -10.22 8.75 -8.42
N CYS A 357 -10.42 7.56 -7.85
CA CYS A 357 -11.39 6.60 -8.38
C CYS A 357 -12.82 7.15 -8.41
N ILE A 358 -13.27 7.82 -7.34
CA ILE A 358 -14.61 8.40 -7.26
C ILE A 358 -14.78 9.54 -8.27
N GLU A 359 -13.81 10.45 -8.37
CA GLU A 359 -13.86 11.58 -9.31
C GLU A 359 -13.90 11.09 -10.77
N ILE A 360 -13.13 10.05 -11.10
CA ILE A 360 -13.14 9.42 -12.44
C ILE A 360 -14.46 8.68 -12.69
N CYS A 361 -14.96 7.91 -11.72
CA CYS A 361 -16.26 7.24 -11.84
C CYS A 361 -17.39 8.23 -12.12
N GLN A 362 -17.40 9.37 -11.43
CA GLN A 362 -18.39 10.43 -11.63
C GLN A 362 -18.29 11.05 -13.04
N TYR A 363 -17.06 11.25 -13.53
CA TYR A 363 -16.82 11.81 -14.86
C TYR A 363 -17.22 10.85 -15.99
N LEU A 364 -16.73 9.60 -15.92
CA LEU A 364 -17.00 8.55 -16.92
C LEU A 364 -18.40 7.91 -16.78
N ARG A 365 -19.11 8.18 -15.68
CA ARG A 365 -20.43 7.60 -15.34
C ARG A 365 -20.42 6.07 -15.23
N ILE A 366 -19.31 5.52 -14.77
CA ILE A 366 -19.14 4.08 -14.53
C ILE A 366 -19.18 3.77 -13.04
N ARG A 367 -19.39 2.49 -12.69
CA ARG A 367 -19.31 2.02 -11.31
C ARG A 367 -18.01 1.27 -11.11
N LEU A 368 -17.35 1.52 -9.97
CA LEU A 368 -16.03 0.95 -9.70
C LEU A 368 -16.03 -0.59 -9.61
N PHE A 369 -16.99 -1.18 -8.90
CA PHE A 369 -17.02 -2.62 -8.59
C PHE A 369 -18.29 -3.35 -9.10
N SER A 370 -19.00 -2.78 -10.07
CA SER A 370 -20.23 -3.38 -10.60
C SER A 370 -20.37 -3.08 -12.08
N ILE A 371 -20.71 -4.11 -12.85
CA ILE A 371 -21.07 -3.95 -14.26
C ILE A 371 -22.55 -3.56 -14.32
N SER A 372 -22.88 -2.51 -15.08
CA SER A 372 -24.29 -2.20 -15.34
C SER A 372 -24.81 -3.16 -16.41
N PRO A 373 -25.99 -3.79 -16.21
CA PRO A 373 -26.60 -4.60 -17.25
C PRO A 373 -26.75 -3.78 -18.53
N ALA A 374 -26.40 -4.37 -19.67
CA ALA A 374 -26.64 -3.78 -20.99
C ALA A 374 -28.15 -3.71 -21.24
N SER A 375 -28.81 -2.66 -20.76
CA SER A 375 -30.21 -2.36 -21.11
C SER A 375 -30.35 -0.87 -21.45
N SER A 376 -30.53 -0.63 -22.76
CA SER A 376 -31.06 0.57 -23.41
C SER A 376 -30.33 1.91 -23.21
N THR A 377 -29.38 2.20 -24.10
CA THR A 377 -28.80 3.53 -24.39
C THR A 377 -29.81 4.50 -25.03
N LYS A 378 -31.11 4.38 -24.77
CA LYS A 378 -32.11 5.37 -25.18
C LYS A 378 -33.02 5.67 -24.00
N THR A 379 -33.00 6.94 -23.59
CA THR A 379 -33.78 7.56 -22.51
C THR A 379 -33.13 7.56 -21.12
N GLN A 380 -32.11 8.40 -20.92
CA GLN A 380 -31.76 8.88 -19.58
C GLN A 380 -31.51 10.40 -19.59
N SER A 381 -32.59 11.17 -19.71
CA SER A 381 -32.64 12.61 -19.41
C SER A 381 -33.34 12.92 -18.08
N VAL A 382 -33.47 11.94 -17.16
CA VAL A 382 -34.11 12.14 -15.85
C VAL A 382 -33.37 11.39 -14.73
N ILE A 383 -32.08 11.66 -14.51
CA ILE A 383 -31.38 11.23 -13.27
C ILE A 383 -30.37 12.29 -12.83
N GLN A 384 -30.81 13.53 -12.57
CA GLN A 384 -29.96 14.54 -11.92
C GLN A 384 -30.01 14.50 -10.39
N ASN A 385 -31.05 13.91 -9.77
CA ASN A 385 -31.20 13.91 -8.30
C ASN A 385 -30.66 12.66 -7.56
N ASN A 386 -30.29 11.59 -8.28
CA ASN A 386 -29.82 10.34 -7.68
C ASN A 386 -28.28 10.17 -7.67
N GLY A 387 -27.53 11.12 -8.23
CA GLY A 387 -26.06 11.07 -8.30
C GLY A 387 -25.38 11.24 -6.94
N GLN A 388 -25.95 12.07 -6.04
CA GLN A 388 -25.38 12.31 -4.71
C GLN A 388 -25.55 11.12 -3.76
N SER A 389 -26.71 10.46 -3.77
CA SER A 389 -26.96 9.27 -2.93
C SER A 389 -26.10 8.06 -3.37
N LYS A 390 -25.95 7.86 -4.69
CA LYS A 390 -25.17 6.75 -5.26
C LYS A 390 -23.65 6.94 -5.12
N ALA A 391 -23.15 8.16 -5.27
CA ALA A 391 -21.75 8.49 -4.97
C ALA A 391 -21.41 8.28 -3.49
N LYS A 392 -22.38 8.53 -2.59
CA LYS A 392 -22.23 8.29 -1.15
C LYS A 392 -22.12 6.80 -0.82
N LEU A 393 -22.92 5.94 -1.47
CA LEU A 393 -22.85 4.49 -1.27
C LEU A 393 -21.51 3.88 -1.76
N GLN A 394 -21.00 4.35 -2.91
CA GLN A 394 -19.71 3.93 -3.44
C GLN A 394 -18.55 4.45 -2.60
N SER A 395 -18.60 5.72 -2.18
CA SER A 395 -17.61 6.28 -1.25
C SER A 395 -17.55 5.48 0.05
N ASN A 396 -18.69 4.99 0.55
CA ASN A 396 -18.74 4.16 1.74
C ASN A 396 -18.15 2.77 1.50
N ALA A 397 -18.38 2.12 0.35
CA ALA A 397 -17.80 0.81 0.06
C ALA A 397 -16.27 0.86 -0.08
N VAL A 398 -15.73 1.86 -0.80
CA VAL A 398 -14.27 2.04 -0.93
C VAL A 398 -13.66 2.45 0.40
N ALA A 399 -14.30 3.36 1.14
CA ALA A 399 -13.86 3.71 2.48
C ALA A 399 -13.88 2.49 3.41
N ASN A 400 -14.91 1.64 3.35
CA ASN A 400 -15.01 0.44 4.17
C ASN A 400 -13.95 -0.60 3.80
N ALA A 401 -13.59 -0.75 2.52
CA ALA A 401 -12.49 -1.61 2.10
C ALA A 401 -11.12 -1.07 2.57
N ALA A 402 -10.90 0.24 2.45
CA ALA A 402 -9.72 0.91 2.98
C ALA A 402 -9.63 0.81 4.51
N TRP A 403 -10.76 0.97 5.21
CA TRP A 403 -10.87 0.80 6.66
C TRP A 403 -10.70 -0.65 7.08
N LEU A 404 -11.17 -1.62 6.29
CA LEU A 404 -10.97 -3.04 6.55
C LEU A 404 -9.50 -3.42 6.39
N LEU A 405 -8.82 -2.94 5.35
CA LEU A 405 -7.37 -3.12 5.17
C LEU A 405 -6.58 -2.48 6.32
N TRP A 406 -6.94 -1.25 6.71
CA TRP A 406 -6.36 -0.59 7.88
C TRP A 406 -6.65 -1.34 9.18
N ALA A 407 -7.87 -1.82 9.39
CA ALA A 407 -8.27 -2.55 10.59
C ALA A 407 -7.61 -3.92 10.67
N ILE A 408 -7.48 -4.65 9.56
CA ILE A 408 -6.71 -5.91 9.49
C ILE A 408 -5.25 -5.63 9.83
N PHE A 409 -4.68 -4.55 9.29
CA PHE A 409 -3.30 -4.14 9.55
C PHE A 409 -3.04 -3.71 11.01
N VAL A 410 -3.97 -2.98 11.63
CA VAL A 410 -3.89 -2.57 13.04
C VAL A 410 -4.17 -3.75 13.98
N ALA A 411 -5.14 -4.61 13.65
CA ALA A 411 -5.47 -5.78 14.45
C ALA A 411 -4.35 -6.83 14.44
N SER A 412 -3.58 -6.91 13.35
CA SER A 412 -2.40 -7.76 13.26
C SER A 412 -1.20 -7.22 14.03
N HIS A 413 -1.29 -6.13 14.80
CA HIS A 413 -0.16 -5.59 15.57
C HIS A 413 -0.57 -5.21 17.01
N HIS A 414 -0.74 -6.23 17.86
CA HIS A 414 -0.98 -6.08 19.31
C HIS A 414 0.08 -5.20 20.03
N GLN A 415 1.29 -5.11 19.47
CA GLN A 415 2.37 -4.26 19.98
C GLN A 415 2.03 -2.75 19.89
N MET A 416 1.28 -2.30 18.87
CA MET A 416 0.97 -0.87 18.70
C MET A 416 0.15 -0.30 19.86
N TYR A 417 -0.84 -1.06 20.36
CA TYR A 417 -1.65 -0.65 21.51
C TYR A 417 -0.79 -0.55 22.79
N SER A 418 0.12 -1.49 22.97
CA SER A 418 1.05 -1.53 24.10
C SER A 418 2.08 -0.39 24.02
N LEU A 419 2.53 -0.04 22.81
CA LEU A 419 3.49 1.05 22.54
C LEU A 419 2.88 2.44 22.71
N VAL A 420 1.63 2.65 22.31
CA VAL A 420 0.92 3.92 22.58
C VAL A 420 0.74 4.11 24.09
N ILE A 421 0.48 3.03 24.82
CA ILE A 421 0.42 3.05 26.29
C ILE A 421 1.80 3.33 26.90
N GLU A 422 2.88 2.73 26.39
CA GLU A 422 4.23 2.98 26.90
C GLU A 422 4.79 4.35 26.51
N ALA A 423 4.54 4.84 25.30
CA ALA A 423 4.87 6.21 24.91
C ALA A 423 4.12 7.22 25.78
N ARG A 424 2.85 6.96 26.11
CA ARG A 424 2.08 7.75 27.07
C ARG A 424 2.71 7.70 28.47
N LYS A 425 3.16 6.54 28.94
CA LYS A 425 3.84 6.40 30.24
C LYS A 425 5.19 7.12 30.26
N GLU A 426 5.97 7.07 29.19
CA GLU A 426 7.27 7.72 29.08
C GLU A 426 7.15 9.25 28.99
N VAL A 427 6.16 9.77 28.26
CA VAL A 427 5.85 11.21 28.26
C VAL A 427 5.39 11.67 29.64
N ILE A 428 4.56 10.89 30.33
CA ILE A 428 4.16 11.17 31.72
C ILE A 428 5.37 11.12 32.66
N ARG A 429 6.26 10.13 32.50
CA ARG A 429 7.46 9.95 33.34
C ARG A 429 8.45 11.10 33.15
N ARG A 430 8.61 11.60 31.92
CA ARG A 430 9.44 12.77 31.61
C ARG A 430 8.83 14.09 32.11
N SER A 431 7.51 14.25 32.00
CA SER A 431 6.80 15.38 32.65
C SER A 431 6.88 15.35 34.17
N LEU A 432 7.00 14.17 34.78
CA LEU A 432 7.17 14.01 36.23
C LEU A 432 8.64 14.12 36.68
N SER A 433 9.61 13.92 35.79
CA SER A 433 11.04 14.06 36.09
C SER A 433 11.58 15.47 35.88
N ASP A 434 10.87 16.32 35.14
CA ASP A 434 11.21 17.74 34.95
C ASP A 434 10.76 18.65 36.12
N ASP A 435 10.13 18.09 37.16
CA ASP A 435 9.91 18.79 38.43
C ASP A 435 11.20 18.82 39.28
N GLN A 436 12.27 19.35 38.70
CA GLN A 436 13.37 19.96 39.43
C GLN A 436 12.95 21.37 39.91
N CYS A 437 11.81 21.40 40.60
CA CYS A 437 11.33 22.48 41.46
C CYS A 437 10.52 21.85 42.61
N GLN A 438 11.07 20.80 43.21
CA GLN A 438 10.59 20.20 44.48
C GLN A 438 11.16 20.96 45.68
N VAL A 439 10.97 22.29 45.73
CA VAL A 439 10.97 23.11 46.95
C VAL A 439 10.04 24.29 46.64
N ASP A 440 9.09 24.59 47.53
CA ASP A 440 8.14 25.73 47.49
C ASP A 440 6.78 25.61 46.79
N LEU A 441 6.18 24.42 46.72
CA LEU A 441 4.72 24.30 46.48
C LEU A 441 3.99 23.49 47.57
N LYS A 442 4.34 23.73 48.83
CA LYS A 442 3.57 23.24 50.00
C LYS A 442 2.99 24.36 50.87
N SER A 443 3.18 25.64 50.49
CA SER A 443 2.72 26.81 51.23
C SER A 443 1.67 27.67 50.51
N THR A 444 1.24 27.31 49.30
CA THR A 444 0.32 28.15 48.50
C THR A 444 -0.88 27.39 47.95
N LEU A 445 -1.49 26.51 48.75
CA LEU A 445 -2.80 25.90 48.44
C LEU A 445 -3.73 25.90 49.67
N MET A 446 -3.72 27.03 50.38
CA MET A 446 -4.74 27.41 51.36
C MET A 446 -5.10 28.89 51.12
N ASP A 447 -5.66 29.19 49.94
CA ASP A 447 -6.65 30.26 49.86
C ASP A 447 -7.56 30.09 48.64
N GLN A 448 -8.79 30.55 48.80
CA GLN A 448 -9.92 30.27 47.95
C GLN A 448 -9.88 30.93 46.57
N GLN A 449 -10.61 30.31 45.64
CA GLN A 449 -11.53 30.92 44.68
C GLN A 449 -11.21 32.35 44.22
N SER A 450 -10.69 32.50 43.01
CA SER A 450 -11.23 33.36 41.94
C SER A 450 -10.20 33.61 40.85
N HIS A 451 -10.69 33.69 39.60
CA HIS A 451 -10.01 34.01 38.34
C HIS A 451 -9.30 32.86 37.60
N GLY A 452 -9.83 32.59 36.40
CA GLY A 452 -9.34 31.58 35.48
C GLY A 452 -8.26 32.09 34.53
N VAL A 453 -7.54 31.12 33.96
CA VAL A 453 -6.78 31.24 32.71
C VAL A 453 -7.03 29.95 31.92
N GLU A 454 -7.45 30.12 30.67
CA GLU A 454 -7.80 29.09 29.70
C GLU A 454 -6.58 28.30 29.19
N TYR A 455 -6.70 26.97 29.12
CA TYR A 455 -6.00 26.13 28.15
C TYR A 455 -7.03 25.27 27.41
N SER A 456 -7.88 25.94 26.63
CA SER A 456 -8.82 25.33 25.69
C SER A 456 -8.24 25.36 24.28
N THR A 457 -7.80 24.21 23.75
CA THR A 457 -7.96 23.89 22.29
C THR A 457 -7.53 22.48 21.87
N ILE A 458 -6.80 21.70 22.66
CA ILE A 458 -6.29 20.39 22.17
C ILE A 458 -6.99 19.17 22.83
N PHE A 459 -7.60 19.35 24.00
CA PHE A 459 -8.10 18.22 24.80
C PHE A 459 -9.50 17.69 24.39
N PRO A 460 -10.49 18.51 23.99
CA PRO A 460 -11.78 18.00 23.54
C PRO A 460 -11.72 17.32 22.17
N ALA A 461 -10.87 17.79 21.25
CA ALA A 461 -10.79 17.27 19.88
C ALA A 461 -10.27 15.82 19.80
N ILE A 462 -9.40 15.43 20.73
CA ILE A 462 -8.85 14.06 20.80
C ILE A 462 -9.84 13.11 21.49
N CYS A 463 -10.57 13.59 22.49
CA CYS A 463 -11.63 12.81 23.14
C CYS A 463 -12.83 12.58 22.21
N ASP A 464 -13.22 13.59 21.41
CA ASP A 464 -14.24 13.45 20.37
C ASP A 464 -13.79 12.49 19.25
N TRP A 465 -12.51 12.49 18.88
CA TRP A 465 -11.96 11.55 17.91
C TRP A 465 -12.01 10.08 18.42
N LEU A 466 -11.76 9.86 19.70
CA LEU A 466 -11.81 8.52 20.34
C LEU A 466 -13.24 8.05 20.68
N ALA A 467 -14.19 8.97 20.89
CA ALA A 467 -15.59 8.62 21.16
C ALA A 467 -16.36 8.18 19.90
N ILE A 468 -15.96 8.67 18.72
CA ILE A 468 -16.61 8.35 17.43
C ILE A 468 -16.42 6.87 17.03
N THR A 469 -15.32 6.23 17.43
CA THR A 469 -15.04 4.82 17.09
C THR A 469 -15.86 3.81 17.91
N LYS A 470 -16.49 4.23 19.02
CA LYS A 470 -17.33 3.36 19.85
C LYS A 470 -18.82 3.40 19.56
N SER A 471 -19.33 4.34 18.75
CA SER A 471 -20.79 4.57 18.66
C SER A 471 -21.47 4.22 17.32
N SER A 472 -20.72 3.77 16.31
CA SER A 472 -21.24 3.48 14.96
C SER A 472 -21.45 1.99 14.63
N ALA A 473 -21.06 1.06 15.51
CA ALA A 473 -21.16 -0.39 15.24
C ALA A 473 -22.30 -1.13 15.99
N LEU A 474 -23.15 -0.43 16.75
CA LEU A 474 -24.18 -1.07 17.59
C LEU A 474 -25.59 -0.47 17.48
N ARG A 475 -25.90 0.31 16.44
CA ARG A 475 -27.16 1.07 16.39
C ARG A 475 -28.24 0.61 15.40
N ASP A 476 -28.03 -0.49 14.67
CA ASP A 476 -29.03 -1.05 13.76
C ASP A 476 -29.22 -2.57 13.98
N TRP A 477 -29.72 -2.95 15.16
CA TRP A 477 -30.34 -4.26 15.37
C TRP A 477 -31.81 -4.05 15.76
N PRO A 478 -32.79 -4.62 15.02
CA PRO A 478 -34.19 -4.35 15.31
C PRO A 478 -34.63 -4.97 16.65
N GLU A 479 -35.08 -4.12 17.57
CA GLU A 479 -35.73 -4.48 18.84
C GLU A 479 -37.14 -5.04 18.59
N SER A 480 -37.24 -6.23 18.01
CA SER A 480 -38.50 -6.99 17.94
C SER A 480 -38.28 -8.47 18.16
N ALA A 481 -37.73 -8.82 19.34
CA ALA A 481 -37.78 -10.17 19.88
C ALA A 481 -37.51 -10.16 21.40
N VAL A 482 -38.32 -9.42 22.17
CA VAL A 482 -38.47 -9.70 23.59
C VAL A 482 -39.71 -10.57 23.72
N LEU A 483 -39.51 -11.82 24.18
CA LEU A 483 -40.36 -12.52 25.15
C LEU A 483 -39.90 -13.98 25.24
N LEU A 484 -39.01 -14.31 26.17
CA LEU A 484 -39.08 -15.59 26.89
C LEU A 484 -38.55 -15.41 28.33
N PRO A 485 -39.15 -16.11 29.32
CA PRO A 485 -39.11 -15.69 30.71
C PRO A 485 -37.93 -16.26 31.50
N LYS A 486 -37.54 -15.49 32.52
CA LYS A 486 -36.64 -15.88 33.62
C LYS A 486 -37.01 -17.25 34.19
N GLN A 487 -36.09 -18.21 34.14
CA GLN A 487 -35.99 -19.23 35.20
C GLN A 487 -34.58 -19.43 35.72
N LYS A 488 -34.56 -19.60 37.03
CA LYS A 488 -33.45 -19.71 37.96
C LYS A 488 -32.82 -21.12 37.92
N LYS A 489 -31.51 -21.15 38.21
CA LYS A 489 -30.77 -22.21 38.95
C LYS A 489 -30.71 -23.61 38.33
N ARG A 490 -29.49 -24.06 37.98
CA ARG A 490 -28.66 -24.94 38.84
C ARG A 490 -27.35 -25.32 38.12
N CYS A 491 -26.24 -25.14 38.81
CA CYS A 491 -25.00 -25.87 38.56
C CYS A 491 -25.24 -27.35 38.85
N TYR A 492 -24.71 -28.27 38.02
CA TYR A 492 -24.09 -29.54 38.40
C TYR A 492 -23.49 -30.19 37.13
N PHE A 493 -22.17 -30.38 37.11
CA PHE A 493 -21.52 -31.50 36.43
C PHE A 493 -20.64 -32.15 37.49
N PRO A 494 -20.65 -33.49 37.60
CA PRO A 494 -19.44 -34.18 37.18
C PRO A 494 -19.66 -35.55 36.52
N LEU A 495 -18.56 -36.03 35.93
CA LEU A 495 -18.17 -37.41 35.58
C LEU A 495 -18.53 -37.96 34.18
N LEU A 496 -17.44 -38.09 33.40
CA LEU A 496 -16.91 -39.34 32.82
C LEU A 496 -17.94 -40.32 32.22
N THR A 497 -18.05 -40.35 30.90
CA THR A 497 -17.47 -41.40 30.00
C THR A 497 -17.53 -40.93 28.56
#